data_AF-A0A3S2M536-F1
#
_entry.id   AF-A0A3S2M536-F1
#
_cell.length_a   1.000
_cell.length_b   1.000
_cell.length_c   1.000
_cell.angle_alpha   90.00
_cell.angle_beta   90.00
_cell.angle_gamma   90.00
#
_symmetry.space_group_name_H-M   'P 1'
#
loop_
_entity.id
_entity.type
_entity.pdbx_description
1 polymer ?
#
loop_
_entity_poly.entity_id
_entity_poly.type
_entity_poly.pdbx_seq_one_letter_code
_entity_poly.pdbx_strand_id
1 'polypeptide(L)'
;MLMLDSHFRTLRGFQVLIEKEWISFGHKFASFIDCVWQMTKQFPTAFEFNEHLLLTILDHLYSCRFGTFLYNCESARDVNEVRTKTLSLWSLVNSKMEIYLNPFYTPESGRVLYPVASMRHLELWVTYYIRWNPRIQHQQQSPVEQRYRELLALRDEYLKKLEQLQMSDSSSTSSDLANSTAPNAASSTPPKQYLRTPL
;
A
#
# COMPACT_ATOMS: atom_id res chain seq x y z
N MET A 1 -2.73 -17.44 -7.13
CA MET A 1 -1.58 -16.95 -6.35
C MET A 1 -1.92 -15.74 -5.50
N LEU A 2 -2.40 -14.65 -6.09
CA LEU A 2 -2.74 -13.40 -5.39
C LEU A 2 -3.74 -13.52 -4.22
N MET A 3 -4.71 -14.42 -4.32
CA MET A 3 -5.68 -14.70 -3.25
C MET A 3 -5.10 -15.50 -2.08
N LEU A 4 -4.09 -16.33 -2.33
CA LEU A 4 -3.57 -17.31 -1.38
C LEU A 4 -2.38 -16.77 -0.59
N ASP A 5 -1.48 -16.05 -1.27
CA ASP A 5 -0.22 -15.59 -0.70
C ASP A 5 -0.22 -14.07 -0.49
N SER A 6 0.13 -13.63 0.72
CA SER A 6 0.29 -12.21 1.05
C SER A 6 1.50 -11.58 0.40
N HIS A 7 2.53 -12.36 0.06
CA HIS A 7 3.72 -11.84 -0.59
C HIS A 7 3.37 -11.13 -1.90
N PHE A 8 2.51 -11.72 -2.75
CA PHE A 8 2.11 -11.12 -4.02
C PHE A 8 1.17 -9.89 -3.90
N ARG A 9 0.74 -9.55 -2.67
CA ARG A 9 -0.03 -8.34 -2.39
C ARG A 9 0.86 -7.14 -2.04
N THR A 10 2.14 -7.39 -1.80
CA THR A 10 3.17 -6.34 -1.67
C THR A 10 3.52 -5.76 -3.05
N LEU A 11 4.01 -4.51 -3.08
CA LEU A 11 4.45 -3.87 -4.31
C LEU A 11 5.53 -4.71 -5.00
N ARG A 12 6.54 -5.16 -4.25
CA ARG A 12 7.64 -5.98 -4.80
C ARG A 12 7.16 -7.36 -5.23
N GLY A 13 6.32 -8.02 -4.43
CA GLY A 13 5.78 -9.33 -4.79
C GLY A 13 4.90 -9.27 -6.03
N PHE A 14 4.11 -8.22 -6.20
CA PHE A 14 3.29 -8.02 -7.40
C PHE A 14 4.15 -7.84 -8.66
N GLN A 15 5.28 -7.11 -8.57
CA GLN A 15 6.25 -7.02 -9.67
C GLN A 15 6.78 -8.40 -10.08
N VAL A 16 7.18 -9.21 -9.09
CA VAL A 16 7.70 -10.57 -9.31
C VAL A 16 6.63 -11.47 -9.93
N LEU A 17 5.38 -11.35 -9.48
CA LEU A 17 4.25 -12.10 -10.04
C LEU A 17 4.07 -11.79 -11.53
N ILE A 18 4.13 -10.50 -11.90
CA ILE A 18 3.99 -10.06 -13.30
C ILE A 18 5.16 -10.57 -14.15
N GLU A 19 6.39 -10.48 -13.66
CA GLU A 19 7.57 -10.98 -14.36
C GLU A 19 7.53 -12.48 -14.58
N LYS A 20 7.11 -13.27 -13.59
CA LYS A 20 7.11 -14.73 -13.67
C LYS A 20 5.93 -15.30 -14.45
N GLU A 21 4.72 -14.80 -14.21
CA GLU A 21 3.49 -15.43 -14.71
C GLU A 21 2.98 -14.82 -16.02
N TRP A 22 3.30 -13.55 -16.32
CA TRP A 22 2.68 -12.85 -17.45
C TRP A 22 3.65 -12.54 -18.59
N ILE A 23 4.87 -12.11 -18.26
CA ILE A 23 5.89 -11.87 -19.29
C ILE A 23 6.35 -13.19 -19.95
N SER A 24 6.20 -14.30 -19.24
CA SER A 24 6.59 -15.64 -19.71
C SER A 24 5.52 -16.34 -20.58
N PHE A 25 4.23 -16.00 -20.40
CA PHE A 25 3.10 -16.80 -20.93
C PHE A 25 2.15 -16.06 -21.89
N GLY A 26 2.40 -14.78 -22.20
CA GLY A 26 1.85 -14.10 -23.39
C GLY A 26 0.33 -13.98 -23.49
N HIS A 27 -0.37 -13.60 -22.41
CA HIS A 27 -1.84 -13.60 -22.36
C HIS A 27 -2.47 -12.28 -21.87
N LYS A 28 -3.80 -12.14 -22.05
CA LYS A 28 -4.71 -10.99 -21.80
C LYS A 28 -4.47 -10.20 -20.49
N PHE A 29 -3.36 -9.46 -20.44
CA PHE A 29 -2.87 -8.80 -19.24
C PHE A 29 -3.82 -7.71 -18.73
N ALA A 30 -4.49 -6.99 -19.63
CA ALA A 30 -5.47 -5.97 -19.25
C ALA A 30 -6.63 -6.55 -18.41
N SER A 31 -7.16 -7.71 -18.78
CA SER A 31 -8.23 -8.38 -18.02
C SER A 31 -7.74 -8.85 -16.65
N PHE A 32 -6.47 -9.28 -16.54
CA PHE A 32 -5.88 -9.61 -15.25
C PHE A 32 -5.79 -8.39 -14.34
N ILE A 33 -5.30 -7.26 -14.86
CA ILE A 33 -5.18 -6.03 -14.07
C ILE A 33 -6.56 -5.53 -13.65
N ASP A 34 -7.59 -5.65 -14.49
CA ASP A 34 -8.98 -5.36 -14.12
C ASP A 34 -9.44 -6.24 -12.96
N CYS A 35 -9.21 -7.56 -13.01
CA CYS A 35 -9.50 -8.46 -11.89
C CYS A 35 -8.73 -8.07 -10.60
N VAL A 36 -7.49 -7.61 -10.72
CA VAL A 36 -6.72 -7.11 -9.56
C VAL A 36 -7.38 -5.86 -8.99
N TRP A 37 -7.80 -4.93 -9.83
CA TRP A 37 -8.54 -3.73 -9.41
C TRP A 37 -9.85 -4.09 -8.69
N GLN A 38 -10.60 -5.07 -9.18
CA GLN A 38 -11.80 -5.55 -8.48
C GLN A 38 -11.48 -6.07 -7.08
N MET A 39 -10.36 -6.78 -6.92
CA MET A 39 -9.91 -7.25 -5.61
C MET A 39 -9.48 -6.09 -4.69
N THR A 40 -8.82 -5.05 -5.21
CA THR A 40 -8.45 -3.89 -4.39
C THR A 40 -9.66 -3.10 -3.93
N LYS A 41 -10.77 -3.09 -4.69
CA LYS A 41 -12.05 -2.53 -4.25
C LYS A 41 -12.73 -3.37 -3.18
N GLN A 42 -12.78 -4.69 -3.35
CA GLN A 42 -13.41 -5.58 -2.36
C GLN A 42 -12.60 -5.71 -1.05
N PHE A 43 -11.28 -5.52 -1.11
CA PHE A 43 -10.38 -5.62 0.05
C PHE A 43 -9.42 -4.42 0.15
N PRO A 44 -9.91 -3.24 0.60
CA PRO A 44 -9.14 -1.99 0.59
C PRO A 44 -7.83 -2.00 1.40
N THR A 45 -7.72 -2.87 2.41
CA THR A 45 -6.56 -2.95 3.30
C THR A 45 -5.59 -4.09 2.94
N ALA A 46 -5.96 -4.96 1.99
CA ALA A 46 -5.22 -6.18 1.71
C ALA A 46 -4.02 -5.99 0.78
N PHE A 47 -3.95 -4.87 0.06
CA PHE A 47 -2.96 -4.60 -0.97
C PHE A 47 -2.07 -3.43 -0.58
N GLU A 48 -0.75 -3.61 -0.72
CA GLU A 48 0.23 -2.55 -0.44
C GLU A 48 0.23 -1.49 -1.52
N PHE A 49 -0.12 -1.85 -2.75
CA PHE A 49 -0.19 -0.93 -3.86
C PHE A 49 -1.59 -0.38 -4.07
N ASN A 50 -1.66 0.81 -4.67
CA ASN A 50 -2.90 1.50 -4.97
C ASN A 50 -3.31 1.35 -6.45
N GLU A 51 -4.48 1.91 -6.78
CA GLU A 51 -5.02 1.93 -8.14
C GLU A 51 -4.12 2.64 -9.16
N HIS A 52 -3.32 3.63 -8.70
CA HIS A 52 -2.42 4.37 -9.58
C HIS A 52 -1.34 3.46 -10.17
N LEU A 53 -0.81 2.51 -9.39
CA LEU A 53 0.15 1.52 -9.92
C LEU A 53 -0.44 0.73 -11.09
N LEU A 54 -1.69 0.28 -10.94
CA LEU A 54 -2.37 -0.53 -11.95
C LEU A 54 -2.58 0.26 -13.24
N LEU A 55 -2.98 1.52 -13.13
CA LEU A 55 -3.10 2.44 -14.28
C LEU A 55 -1.75 2.66 -14.97
N THR A 56 -0.68 2.93 -14.20
CA THR A 56 0.68 3.13 -14.74
C THR A 56 1.19 1.88 -15.48
N ILE A 57 0.92 0.69 -14.94
CA ILE A 57 1.25 -0.58 -15.59
C ILE A 57 0.52 -0.70 -16.93
N LEU A 58 -0.78 -0.40 -16.97
CA LEU A 58 -1.58 -0.49 -18.20
C LEU A 58 -1.18 0.55 -19.26
N ASP A 59 -0.82 1.77 -18.85
CA ASP A 59 -0.32 2.79 -19.77
C ASP A 59 1.02 2.36 -20.39
N HIS A 60 1.92 1.81 -19.58
CA HIS A 60 3.22 1.35 -20.05
C HIS A 60 3.24 -0.03 -20.70
N LEU A 61 2.13 -0.76 -20.63
CA LEU A 61 1.91 -1.95 -21.44
C LEU A 61 1.87 -1.60 -22.93
N TYR A 62 1.13 -0.53 -23.28
CA TYR A 62 0.95 -0.12 -24.68
C TYR A 62 1.90 0.98 -25.13
N SER A 63 2.51 1.73 -24.20
CA SER A 63 3.41 2.82 -24.58
C SER A 63 4.74 2.34 -25.18
N CYS A 64 5.11 1.06 -24.99
CA CYS A 64 6.39 0.48 -25.41
C CYS A 64 7.63 1.29 -24.96
N ARG A 65 7.49 2.11 -23.91
CA ARG A 65 8.56 2.99 -23.41
C ARG A 65 9.64 2.19 -22.68
N PHE A 66 9.24 1.09 -22.06
CA PHE A 66 10.07 0.20 -21.28
C PHE A 66 10.13 -1.16 -21.94
N GLY A 67 11.24 -1.87 -21.78
CA GLY A 67 11.37 -3.24 -22.28
C GLY A 67 10.61 -4.28 -21.46
N THR A 68 10.01 -3.87 -20.33
CA THR A 68 9.35 -4.79 -19.40
C THR A 68 8.31 -5.68 -20.07
N PHE A 69 7.49 -5.15 -20.98
CA PHE A 69 6.43 -5.90 -21.66
C PHE A 69 6.72 -6.21 -23.13
N LEU A 70 7.95 -6.00 -23.60
CA LEU A 70 8.31 -6.32 -24.98
C LEU A 70 8.54 -7.83 -25.14
N TYR A 71 8.19 -8.34 -26.31
CA TYR A 71 8.30 -9.74 -26.73
C TYR A 71 7.43 -10.72 -25.92
N ASN A 72 7.12 -11.86 -26.54
CA ASN A 72 6.16 -12.84 -26.00
C ASN A 72 6.81 -14.03 -25.28
N CYS A 73 8.14 -14.15 -25.33
CA CYS A 73 8.86 -15.21 -24.64
C CYS A 73 10.23 -14.71 -24.16
N GLU A 74 10.74 -15.32 -23.09
CA GLU A 74 12.03 -14.97 -22.51
C GLU A 74 13.18 -15.16 -23.50
N SER A 75 13.17 -16.25 -24.28
CA SER A 75 14.19 -16.50 -25.30
C SER A 75 14.30 -15.36 -26.31
N ALA A 76 13.18 -14.79 -26.79
CA ALA A 76 13.22 -13.65 -27.70
C ALA A 76 13.75 -12.38 -27.03
N ARG A 77 13.51 -12.20 -25.73
CA ARG A 77 14.04 -11.05 -24.97
C ARG A 77 15.55 -11.14 -24.78
N ASP A 78 16.07 -12.35 -24.59
CA ASP A 78 17.51 -12.59 -24.47
C ASP A 78 18.21 -12.39 -25.82
N VAL A 79 17.66 -12.93 -26.91
CA VAL A 79 18.18 -12.73 -28.28
C VAL A 79 18.24 -11.24 -28.64
N ASN A 80 17.23 -10.46 -28.24
CA ASN A 80 17.18 -9.03 -28.51
C ASN A 80 17.87 -8.17 -27.44
N GLU A 81 18.48 -8.78 -26.42
CA GLU A 81 19.21 -8.11 -25.33
C GLU A 81 18.39 -7.02 -24.64
N VAL A 82 17.09 -7.28 -24.40
CA VAL A 82 16.15 -6.27 -23.89
C VAL A 82 16.61 -5.71 -22.55
N ARG A 83 17.18 -6.57 -21.68
CA ARG A 83 17.65 -6.19 -20.34
C ARG A 83 18.77 -5.15 -20.37
N THR A 84 19.56 -5.07 -21.44
CA THR A 84 20.68 -4.12 -21.56
C THR A 84 20.32 -2.93 -22.45
N LYS A 85 19.50 -3.14 -23.49
CA LYS A 85 19.12 -2.09 -24.45
C LYS A 85 17.98 -1.19 -24.00
N THR A 86 17.22 -1.60 -22.98
CA THR A 86 16.01 -0.88 -22.57
C THR A 86 15.91 -0.74 -21.05
N LEU A 87 15.13 0.25 -20.60
CA LEU A 87 14.85 0.44 -19.20
C LEU A 87 13.69 -0.47 -18.75
N SER A 88 13.73 -0.88 -17.47
CA SER A 88 12.61 -1.55 -16.82
C SER A 88 11.61 -0.52 -16.28
N LEU A 89 10.32 -0.79 -16.46
CA LEU A 89 9.24 -0.06 -15.82
C LEU A 89 9.42 -0.02 -14.29
N TRP A 90 9.91 -1.10 -13.70
CA TRP A 90 10.11 -1.18 -12.26
C TRP A 90 11.17 -0.22 -11.76
N SER A 91 12.14 0.17 -12.59
CA SER A 91 13.09 1.24 -12.25
C SER A 91 12.38 2.58 -12.05
N LEU A 92 11.36 2.88 -12.86
CA LEU A 92 10.52 4.08 -12.66
C LEU A 92 9.65 3.93 -11.40
N VAL A 93 8.95 2.80 -11.26
CA VAL A 93 8.02 2.58 -10.13
C VAL A 93 8.76 2.64 -8.79
N ASN A 94 9.90 1.97 -8.67
CA ASN A 94 10.69 1.94 -7.44
C ASN A 94 11.35 3.30 -7.14
N SER A 95 11.62 4.14 -8.15
CA SER A 95 12.13 5.50 -7.93
C SER A 95 11.09 6.44 -7.31
N LYS A 96 9.80 6.11 -7.42
CA LYS A 96 8.67 6.92 -6.93
C LYS A 96 7.68 6.03 -6.18
N MET A 97 8.16 5.23 -5.24
CA MET A 97 7.32 4.22 -4.60
C MET A 97 6.13 4.84 -3.84
N GLU A 98 6.33 5.97 -3.18
CA GLU A 98 5.34 6.63 -2.31
C GLU A 98 4.00 6.92 -3.01
N ILE A 99 4.01 7.27 -4.30
CA ILE A 99 2.77 7.56 -5.05
C ILE A 99 1.97 6.30 -5.40
N TYR A 100 2.58 5.12 -5.28
CA TYR A 100 1.98 3.83 -5.60
C TYR A 100 1.55 3.04 -4.38
N LEU A 101 1.94 3.48 -3.18
CA LEU A 101 1.58 2.80 -1.94
C LEU A 101 0.16 3.14 -1.50
N ASN A 102 -0.46 2.15 -0.87
CA ASN A 102 -1.74 2.24 -0.21
C ASN A 102 -1.52 2.51 1.28
N PRO A 103 -1.92 3.69 1.81
CA PRO A 103 -1.77 4.01 3.22
C PRO A 103 -2.56 3.08 4.17
N PHE A 104 -3.57 2.39 3.66
CA PHE A 104 -4.43 1.49 4.42
C PHE A 104 -3.92 0.06 4.53
N TYR A 105 -2.78 -0.24 3.93
CA TYR A 105 -2.27 -1.59 3.87
C TYR A 105 -1.98 -2.15 5.26
N THR A 106 -2.55 -3.31 5.59
CA THR A 106 -2.27 -4.03 6.84
C THR A 106 -1.48 -5.31 6.56
N PRO A 107 -0.18 -5.37 6.92
CA PRO A 107 0.68 -6.52 6.67
C PRO A 107 0.22 -7.82 7.34
N GLU A 108 -0.54 -7.69 8.43
CA GLU A 108 -1.03 -8.80 9.28
C GLU A 108 -2.16 -9.61 8.62
N SER A 109 -2.64 -9.19 7.45
CA SER A 109 -3.71 -9.83 6.68
C SER A 109 -3.22 -11.03 5.85
N GLY A 110 -2.41 -11.92 6.43
CA GLY A 110 -1.98 -13.19 5.82
C GLY A 110 -3.11 -14.18 5.49
N ARG A 111 -4.37 -13.76 5.64
CA ARG A 111 -5.57 -14.53 5.33
C ARG A 111 -5.73 -14.69 3.82
N VAL A 112 -6.31 -15.82 3.44
CA VAL A 112 -6.75 -16.09 2.06
C VAL A 112 -7.92 -15.16 1.72
N LEU A 113 -7.87 -14.52 0.55
CA LEU A 113 -8.93 -13.66 0.04
C LEU A 113 -9.94 -14.47 -0.76
N TYR A 114 -11.24 -14.23 -0.52
CA TYR A 114 -12.34 -14.87 -1.25
C TYR A 114 -13.21 -13.78 -1.90
N PRO A 115 -12.87 -13.33 -3.12
CA PRO A 115 -13.64 -12.29 -3.80
C PRO A 115 -15.01 -12.81 -4.23
N VAL A 116 -15.99 -11.91 -4.26
CA VAL A 116 -17.33 -12.19 -4.75
C VAL A 116 -17.38 -11.89 -6.26
N ALA A 117 -17.42 -12.95 -7.07
CA ALA A 117 -17.48 -12.86 -8.54
C ALA A 117 -18.92 -12.70 -9.06
N SER A 118 -19.72 -11.83 -8.43
CA SER A 118 -21.10 -11.55 -8.83
C SER A 118 -21.18 -10.20 -9.54
N MET A 119 -22.00 -10.11 -10.60
CA MET A 119 -22.27 -8.87 -11.35
C MET A 119 -22.75 -7.70 -10.46
N ARG A 120 -23.31 -7.99 -9.27
CA ARG A 120 -23.72 -6.96 -8.29
C ARG A 120 -22.53 -6.32 -7.55
N HIS A 121 -21.42 -7.05 -7.43
CA HIS A 121 -20.23 -6.65 -6.67
C HIS A 121 -19.04 -6.31 -7.58
N LEU A 122 -19.20 -6.50 -8.89
CA LEU A 122 -18.23 -6.06 -9.88
C LEU A 122 -18.61 -4.65 -10.33
N GLU A 123 -17.66 -3.74 -10.23
CA GLU A 123 -17.85 -2.37 -10.67
C GLU A 123 -17.19 -2.16 -12.04
N LEU A 124 -17.65 -1.18 -12.81
CA LEU A 124 -16.91 -0.77 -14.00
C LEU A 124 -15.72 0.08 -13.56
N TRP A 125 -14.52 -0.22 -14.05
CA TRP A 125 -13.34 0.56 -13.76
C TRP A 125 -13.35 1.91 -14.50
N VAL A 126 -14.13 2.85 -13.98
CA VAL A 126 -14.41 4.16 -14.59
C VAL A 126 -13.14 4.97 -14.86
N THR A 127 -12.20 4.98 -13.92
CA THR A 127 -10.94 5.73 -14.00
C THR A 127 -10.00 5.21 -15.09
N TYR A 128 -10.16 3.95 -15.53
CA TYR A 128 -9.41 3.39 -16.66
C TYR A 128 -10.21 3.49 -17.96
N TYR A 129 -11.40 2.90 -18.02
CA TYR A 129 -12.17 2.77 -19.26
C TYR A 129 -12.83 4.08 -19.72
N ILE A 130 -13.14 4.99 -18.81
CA ILE A 130 -13.85 6.24 -19.11
C ILE A 130 -12.97 7.47 -18.80
N ARG A 131 -11.65 7.26 -18.69
CA ARG A 131 -10.67 8.30 -18.31
C ARG A 131 -10.66 9.54 -19.19
N TRP A 132 -11.05 9.39 -20.46
CA TRP A 132 -11.03 10.47 -21.46
C TRP A 132 -12.33 11.28 -21.52
N ASN A 133 -13.35 10.95 -20.71
CA ASN A 133 -14.58 11.71 -20.68
C ASN A 133 -14.44 12.94 -19.75
N PRO A 134 -14.46 14.18 -20.28
CA PRO A 134 -14.22 15.38 -19.48
C PRO A 134 -15.23 15.55 -18.33
N ARG A 135 -16.48 15.11 -18.54
CA ARG A 135 -17.56 15.24 -17.54
C ARG A 135 -17.30 14.41 -16.29
N ILE A 136 -16.69 13.25 -16.47
CA ILE A 136 -16.45 12.29 -15.38
C ILE A 136 -15.11 12.61 -14.72
N GLN A 137 -14.13 13.14 -15.45
CA GLN A 137 -12.85 13.58 -14.90
C GLN A 137 -13.01 14.63 -13.77
N HIS A 138 -13.96 15.55 -13.89
CA HIS A 138 -14.26 16.55 -12.85
C HIS A 138 -14.99 15.97 -11.63
N GLN A 139 -15.69 14.84 -11.78
CA GLN A 139 -16.44 14.18 -10.70
C GLN A 139 -15.62 13.10 -9.96
N GLN A 140 -14.49 12.66 -10.51
CA GLN A 140 -13.75 11.48 -10.04
C GLN A 140 -12.98 11.66 -8.74
N GLN A 141 -12.83 12.87 -8.22
CA GLN A 141 -12.37 13.03 -6.83
C GLN A 141 -13.53 12.66 -5.91
N SER A 142 -13.61 11.37 -5.56
CA SER A 142 -14.51 10.89 -4.51
C SER A 142 -14.34 11.79 -3.28
N PRO A 143 -15.39 12.46 -2.80
CA PRO A 143 -15.32 13.29 -1.59
C PRO A 143 -14.75 12.52 -0.40
N VAL A 144 -14.96 11.19 -0.37
CA VAL A 144 -14.41 10.28 0.64
C VAL A 144 -12.89 10.16 0.51
N GLU A 145 -12.36 10.06 -0.71
CA GLU A 145 -10.92 9.98 -0.96
C GLU A 145 -10.21 11.30 -0.61
N GLN A 146 -10.82 12.45 -0.94
CA GLN A 146 -10.33 13.76 -0.52
C GLN A 146 -10.32 13.90 1.00
N ARG A 147 -11.46 13.59 1.64
CA ARG A 147 -11.58 13.65 3.09
C ARG A 147 -10.60 12.71 3.78
N TYR A 148 -10.34 11.56 3.18
CA TYR A 148 -9.38 10.61 3.71
C TYR A 148 -7.93 11.11 3.59
N ARG A 149 -7.56 11.74 2.47
CA ARG A 149 -6.25 12.41 2.33
C ARG A 149 -6.05 13.51 3.38
N GLU A 150 -7.09 14.30 3.65
CA GLU A 150 -7.05 15.29 4.74
C GLU A 150 -6.81 14.63 6.10
N LEU A 151 -7.50 13.52 6.38
CA LEU A 151 -7.36 12.78 7.64
C LEU A 151 -5.96 12.18 7.80
N LEU A 152 -5.37 11.66 6.73
CA LEU A 152 -3.99 11.18 6.74
C LEU A 152 -2.99 12.30 7.01
N ALA A 153 -3.12 13.43 6.31
CA ALA A 153 -2.27 14.58 6.54
C ALA A 153 -2.36 15.08 7.99
N LEU A 154 -3.58 15.10 8.54
CA LEU A 154 -3.81 15.47 9.93
C LEU A 154 -3.18 14.46 10.90
N ARG A 155 -3.29 13.16 10.63
CA ARG A 155 -2.64 12.10 11.44
C ARG A 155 -1.12 12.29 11.45
N ASP A 156 -0.50 12.53 10.31
CA ASP A 156 0.94 12.73 10.20
C ASP A 156 1.39 14.00 10.96
N GLU A 157 0.58 15.06 10.93
CA GLU A 157 0.80 16.27 11.74
C GLU A 157 0.75 15.95 13.25
N TYR A 158 -0.25 15.20 13.70
CA TYR A 158 -0.36 14.78 15.11
C TYR A 158 0.82 13.91 15.55
N LEU A 159 1.27 12.97 14.72
CA LEU A 159 2.44 12.14 15.02
C LEU A 159 3.70 12.99 15.18
N LYS A 160 3.94 13.93 14.27
CA LYS A 160 5.06 14.86 14.36
C LYS A 160 5.00 15.73 15.62
N LYS A 161 3.80 16.14 16.02
CA LYS A 161 3.59 16.91 17.26
C LYS A 161 3.86 16.08 18.51
N LEU A 162 3.49 14.80 18.52
CA LEU A 162 3.82 13.87 19.60
C LEU A 162 5.33 13.66 19.74
N GLU A 163 6.06 13.49 18.63
CA GLU A 163 7.53 13.38 18.65
C GLU A 163 8.20 14.63 19.24
N GLN A 164 7.73 15.83 18.86
CA GLN A 164 8.25 17.09 19.41
C GLN A 164 8.03 17.19 20.93
N LEU A 165 6.86 16.78 21.40
CA LEU A 165 6.53 16.79 22.82
C LEU A 165 7.40 15.77 23.61
N GLN A 166 7.61 14.58 23.06
CA GLN A 166 8.51 13.58 23.65
C GLN A 166 9.97 14.06 23.71
N MET A 167 10.43 14.76 22.66
CA MET A 167 11.76 15.37 22.64
C MET A 167 11.88 16.49 23.70
N SER A 168 10.84 17.31 23.90
CA SER A 168 10.84 18.33 24.96
C SER A 168 10.84 17.75 26.39
N ASP A 169 10.11 16.65 26.64
CA ASP A 169 10.11 15.95 27.94
C ASP A 169 11.47 15.27 28.24
N SER A 170 12.12 14.71 27.22
CA SER A 170 13.48 14.14 27.39
C SER A 170 14.57 15.19 27.64
N SER A 171 14.37 16.44 27.17
CA SER A 171 15.26 17.57 27.48
C SER A 171 15.05 18.16 28.88
N SER A 172 13.85 18.04 29.46
CA SER A 172 13.52 18.54 30.80
C SER A 172 13.82 17.52 31.92
N THR A 173 13.72 16.22 31.63
CA THR A 173 14.14 15.16 32.57
C THR A 173 15.66 15.11 32.81
N SER A 174 16.47 15.70 31.93
CA SER A 174 17.93 15.82 32.11
C SER A 174 18.33 16.92 33.11
N SER A 175 17.47 17.91 33.38
CA SER A 175 17.72 18.98 34.35
C SER A 175 17.27 18.67 35.77
N ASP A 176 16.35 17.72 35.96
CA ASP A 176 15.76 17.43 37.28
C ASP A 176 16.53 16.38 38.09
N LEU A 177 17.49 15.66 37.49
CA LEU A 177 18.30 14.65 38.21
C LEU A 177 19.48 15.24 39.01
N ALA A 178 19.63 16.57 39.07
CA ALA A 178 20.73 17.24 39.77
C ALA A 178 20.37 17.79 41.17
N ASN A 179 19.10 17.77 41.58
CA ASN A 179 18.70 18.30 42.87
C ASN A 179 17.69 17.39 43.57
N SER A 180 18.17 16.49 44.43
CA SER A 180 17.53 16.13 45.70
C SER A 180 18.34 15.07 46.44
N THR A 181 19.15 15.51 47.40
CA THR A 181 19.88 14.66 48.33
C THR A 181 19.10 14.51 49.64
N ALA A 182 18.68 13.27 49.96
CA ALA A 182 18.48 12.65 51.30
C ALA A 182 17.32 13.13 52.24
N PRO A 183 16.96 12.38 53.33
CA PRO A 183 16.95 10.93 53.57
C PRO A 183 15.64 10.36 54.24
N ASN A 184 15.60 9.03 54.35
CA ASN A 184 14.63 8.09 54.95
C ASN A 184 13.94 8.42 56.30
N ALA A 185 12.69 7.96 56.47
CA ALA A 185 12.18 7.31 57.69
C ALA A 185 10.90 6.47 57.42
N ALA A 186 10.70 5.42 58.22
CA ALA A 186 9.87 4.24 57.99
C ALA A 186 8.38 4.34 58.37
N SER A 187 7.54 3.47 57.77
CA SER A 187 6.79 2.36 58.45
C SER A 187 5.34 2.09 57.97
N SER A 188 5.02 0.79 57.91
CA SER A 188 3.71 0.10 58.03
C SER A 188 2.83 -0.22 56.79
N THR A 189 2.91 -1.51 56.44
CA THR A 189 2.03 -2.51 55.75
C THR A 189 0.53 -2.56 56.15
N PRO A 190 -0.39 -3.38 55.54
CA PRO A 190 -0.40 -4.17 54.27
C PRO A 190 -1.79 -4.11 53.51
N PRO A 191 -2.33 -5.12 52.77
CA PRO A 191 -2.92 -4.92 51.43
C PRO A 191 -4.47 -5.01 51.42
N LYS A 192 -5.13 -4.48 50.38
CA LYS A 192 -6.57 -4.76 50.16
C LYS A 192 -6.85 -5.33 48.77
N GLN A 193 -7.66 -6.38 48.83
CA GLN A 193 -8.03 -7.34 47.81
C GLN A 193 -8.85 -6.74 46.67
N TYR A 194 -8.67 -7.33 45.49
CA TYR A 194 -9.58 -7.27 44.35
C TYR A 194 -11.02 -7.61 44.76
N LEU A 195 -11.97 -6.74 44.43
CA LEU A 195 -13.39 -7.07 44.40
C LEU A 195 -13.94 -6.74 43.01
N ARG A 196 -14.21 -7.84 42.31
CA ARG A 196 -14.99 -7.99 41.08
C ARG A 196 -16.45 -7.69 41.42
N THR A 197 -17.12 -6.83 40.66
CA THR A 197 -18.59 -6.70 40.69
C THR A 197 -19.15 -6.87 39.27
N PRO A 198 -20.13 -7.77 39.08
CA PRO A 198 -20.93 -7.86 37.86
C PRO A 198 -22.30 -7.20 38.04
N LEU A 199 -22.83 -6.62 36.95
CA LEU A 199 -24.16 -6.89 36.37
C LEU A 199 -24.18 -6.31 34.95
#